data_AF-A5GF20-F1
#
_entry.id   AF-A5GF20-F1
#
_cell.length_a   1.000
_cell.length_b   1.000
_cell.length_c   1.000
_cell.angle_alpha   90.00
_cell.angle_beta   90.00
_cell.angle_gamma   90.00
#
_symmetry.space_group_name_H-M   'P 1'
#
loop_
_entity.id
_entity.type
_entity.pdbx_description
1 polymer ?
#
loop_
_entity_poly.entity_id
_entity_poly.type
_entity_poly.pdbx_seq_one_letter_code
_entity_poly.pdbx_strand_id
1 'polypeptide(L)'
;MRIILFFFTLLSASFLLLSACGSGTPEPTTRHAVLKLSTQGTLATGKIGAIDNITITLPSGVTVPTDATGKVLSGVISPSGQTATGTVVPIIDSIFTPATTGSQATLTIKMVVAAGFDPGEFATVTCNITGSVPSATDFSINQATFKTKDLNGADITGLTASFTMSII
;
A
#
# COMPACT_ATOMS: atom_id res chain seq x y z
N MET A 1 -90.76 -22.38 13.19
CA MET A 1 -89.85 -22.47 14.35
C MET A 1 -88.46 -22.07 13.88
N ARG A 2 -87.75 -21.27 14.69
CA ARG A 2 -86.52 -20.48 14.42
C ARG A 2 -85.28 -21.31 14.03
N ILE A 3 -84.29 -20.63 13.40
CA ILE A 3 -82.81 -20.63 13.64
C ILE A 3 -82.01 -20.51 12.31
N ILE A 4 -81.53 -19.31 11.91
CA ILE A 4 -80.18 -18.68 12.09
C ILE A 4 -79.00 -19.49 11.46
N LEU A 5 -78.23 -18.92 10.50
CA LEU A 5 -76.75 -18.65 10.61
C LEU A 5 -76.05 -18.21 9.28
N PHE A 6 -75.39 -17.04 9.32
CA PHE A 6 -74.03 -16.66 8.87
C PHE A 6 -73.52 -16.94 7.42
N PHE A 7 -73.18 -15.91 6.64
CA PHE A 7 -71.87 -15.21 6.52
C PHE A 7 -70.74 -16.07 5.89
N PHE A 8 -70.33 -15.77 4.66
CA PHE A 8 -68.90 -15.71 4.27
C PHE A 8 -68.69 -15.09 2.88
N THR A 9 -68.18 -13.87 2.87
CA THR A 9 -67.73 -13.13 1.69
C THR A 9 -66.29 -13.59 1.36
N LEU A 10 -66.04 -14.17 0.19
CA LEU A 10 -64.69 -14.52 -0.25
C LEU A 10 -64.21 -13.50 -1.30
N LEU A 11 -63.54 -12.45 -0.82
CA LEU A 11 -62.84 -11.46 -1.65
C LEU A 11 -61.49 -12.06 -2.08
N SER A 12 -61.35 -12.43 -3.34
CA SER A 12 -60.09 -12.93 -3.92
C SER A 12 -59.13 -11.75 -4.13
N ALA A 13 -58.20 -11.56 -3.20
CA ALA A 13 -57.10 -10.62 -3.34
C ALA A 13 -55.98 -11.27 -4.18
N SER A 14 -55.83 -10.79 -5.43
CA SER A 14 -54.71 -11.17 -6.29
C SER A 14 -53.43 -10.53 -5.76
N PHE A 15 -52.54 -11.36 -5.22
CA PHE A 15 -51.21 -10.97 -4.75
C PHE A 15 -50.28 -10.82 -5.97
N LEU A 16 -49.98 -9.58 -6.36
CA LEU A 16 -48.92 -9.27 -7.32
C LEU A 16 -47.57 -9.44 -6.61
N LEU A 17 -46.90 -10.57 -6.85
CA LEU A 17 -45.49 -10.75 -6.46
C LEU A 17 -44.61 -9.96 -7.43
N LEU A 18 -44.21 -8.74 -7.03
CA LEU A 18 -43.09 -8.06 -7.66
C LEU A 18 -41.80 -8.80 -7.28
N SER A 19 -41.21 -9.52 -8.23
CA SER A 19 -39.83 -9.99 -8.13
C SER A 19 -38.90 -8.78 -8.22
N ALA A 20 -38.51 -8.27 -7.06
CA ALA A 20 -37.43 -7.30 -6.94
C ALA A 20 -36.13 -7.93 -7.45
N CYS A 21 -35.77 -7.64 -8.70
CA CYS A 21 -34.45 -7.90 -9.25
C CYS A 21 -33.46 -6.95 -8.55
N GLY A 22 -32.86 -7.42 -7.46
CA GLY A 22 -31.77 -6.73 -6.79
C GLY A 22 -30.55 -6.70 -7.71
N SER A 23 -30.42 -5.66 -8.54
CA SER A 23 -29.18 -5.31 -9.20
C SER A 23 -28.20 -4.77 -8.16
N GLY A 24 -27.71 -5.66 -7.29
CA GLY A 24 -26.58 -5.36 -6.43
C GLY A 24 -25.35 -5.22 -7.32
N THR A 25 -25.00 -3.98 -7.67
CA THR A 25 -23.69 -3.68 -8.23
C THR A 25 -22.67 -4.24 -7.25
N PRO A 26 -21.79 -5.18 -7.64
CA PRO A 26 -20.81 -5.72 -6.72
C PRO A 26 -19.99 -4.56 -6.15
N GLU A 27 -19.90 -4.50 -4.82
CA GLU A 27 -19.07 -3.51 -4.14
C GLU A 27 -17.64 -3.66 -4.66
N PRO A 28 -16.99 -2.57 -5.12
CA PRO A 28 -15.63 -2.66 -5.64
C PRO A 28 -14.73 -3.17 -4.53
N THR A 29 -14.24 -4.40 -4.68
CA THR A 29 -13.30 -4.98 -3.73
C THR A 29 -11.99 -4.21 -3.87
N THR A 30 -11.68 -3.38 -2.86
CA THR A 30 -10.39 -2.69 -2.81
C THR A 30 -9.31 -3.74 -2.60
N ARG A 31 -8.27 -3.71 -3.44
CA ARG A 31 -7.11 -4.61 -3.36
C ARG A 31 -5.87 -3.78 -3.05
N HIS A 32 -4.96 -4.35 -2.27
CA HIS A 32 -3.72 -3.66 -1.93
C HIS A 32 -2.50 -4.46 -2.37
N ALA A 33 -1.45 -3.75 -2.80
CA ALA A 33 -0.12 -4.31 -2.93
C ALA A 33 0.69 -3.90 -1.70
N VAL A 34 1.33 -4.86 -1.04
CA VAL A 34 2.21 -4.62 0.10
C VAL A 34 3.64 -4.87 -0.34
N LEU A 35 4.48 -3.83 -0.30
CA LEU A 35 5.90 -3.90 -0.60
C LEU A 35 6.71 -3.92 0.69
N LYS A 36 7.49 -4.98 0.91
CA LYS A 36 8.46 -5.05 2.01
C LYS A 36 9.83 -4.68 1.47
N LEU A 37 10.30 -3.50 1.79
CA LEU A 37 11.59 -2.94 1.35
C LEU A 37 12.71 -3.48 2.23
N SER A 38 13.82 -3.84 1.59
CA SER A 38 15.00 -4.39 2.25
C SER A 38 16.28 -3.80 1.66
N THR A 39 17.32 -3.76 2.47
CA THR A 39 18.69 -3.55 2.02
C THR A 39 19.40 -4.90 1.90
N GLN A 40 20.21 -5.06 0.87
CA GLN A 40 21.03 -6.26 0.62
C GLN A 40 22.48 -5.85 0.40
N GLY A 41 23.39 -6.80 0.62
CA GLY A 41 24.83 -6.60 0.50
C GLY A 41 25.54 -6.71 1.85
N THR A 42 26.80 -6.26 1.90
CA THR A 42 27.63 -6.34 3.09
C THR A 42 27.93 -4.95 3.62
N LEU A 43 27.55 -4.70 4.86
CA LEU A 43 27.97 -3.50 5.59
C LEU A 43 29.35 -3.78 6.20
N ALA A 44 30.37 -3.04 5.76
CA ALA A 44 31.75 -3.27 6.22
C ALA A 44 31.91 -3.04 7.72
N THR A 45 31.31 -1.96 8.24
CA THR A 45 31.32 -1.60 9.67
C THR A 45 30.10 -0.73 10.00
N GLY A 46 29.70 -0.71 11.27
CA GLY A 46 28.73 0.26 11.78
C GLY A 46 27.26 -0.14 11.57
N LYS A 47 26.39 0.86 11.42
CA LYS A 47 24.94 0.72 11.19
C LYS A 47 24.51 1.67 10.08
N ILE A 48 23.42 1.33 9.40
CA ILE A 48 22.74 2.25 8.47
C ILE A 48 21.96 3.24 9.32
N GLY A 49 22.31 4.53 9.27
CA GLY A 49 21.63 5.60 9.99
C GLY A 49 20.50 6.26 9.18
N ALA A 50 20.57 6.21 7.85
CA ALA A 50 19.53 6.74 6.99
C ALA A 50 19.45 6.05 5.62
N ILE A 51 18.24 6.03 5.08
CA ILE A 51 17.98 5.90 3.63
C ILE A 51 17.71 7.33 3.14
N ASP A 52 18.71 7.93 2.49
CA ASP A 52 18.62 9.31 2.01
C ASP A 52 17.68 9.43 0.81
N ASN A 53 17.62 8.38 -0.02
CA ASN A 53 16.67 8.31 -1.10
C ASN A 53 16.48 6.85 -1.57
N ILE A 54 15.24 6.46 -1.87
CA ILE A 54 14.89 5.26 -2.64
C ILE A 54 13.72 5.61 -3.54
N THR A 55 13.83 5.30 -4.84
CA THR A 55 12.76 5.54 -5.82
C THR A 55 12.25 4.22 -6.36
N ILE A 56 10.96 3.97 -6.19
CA ILE A 56 10.25 2.79 -6.65
C ILE A 56 9.36 3.21 -7.82
N THR A 57 9.49 2.58 -8.97
CA THR A 57 8.54 2.71 -10.08
C THR A 57 7.38 1.76 -9.84
N LEU A 58 6.16 2.31 -9.89
CA LEU A 58 4.92 1.57 -9.70
C LEU A 58 4.26 1.31 -11.05
N PRO A 59 3.66 0.13 -11.26
CA PRO A 59 2.97 -0.18 -12.50
C PRO A 59 1.64 0.57 -12.61
N SER A 60 1.08 0.57 -13.82
CA SER A 60 -0.24 1.15 -14.09
C SER A 60 -1.30 0.58 -13.16
N GLY A 61 -2.19 1.44 -12.66
CA GLY A 61 -3.26 1.06 -11.75
C GLY A 61 -2.85 0.99 -10.28
N VAL A 62 -1.55 1.09 -9.95
CA VAL A 62 -1.08 1.17 -8.57
C VAL A 62 -0.92 2.62 -8.14
N THR A 63 -1.49 2.97 -6.99
CA THR A 63 -1.39 4.30 -6.38
C THR A 63 -1.00 4.22 -4.92
N VAL A 64 -0.49 5.31 -4.38
CA VAL A 64 -0.14 5.45 -2.97
C VAL A 64 -1.05 6.53 -2.39
N PRO A 65 -1.72 6.33 -1.24
CA PRO A 65 -2.52 7.38 -0.64
C PRO A 65 -1.66 8.61 -0.29
N THR A 66 -2.04 9.78 -0.79
CA THR A 66 -1.36 11.06 -0.53
C THR A 66 -2.30 12.12 0.01
N ASP A 67 -1.72 13.17 0.59
CA ASP A 67 -2.41 14.44 0.77
C ASP A 67 -2.47 15.24 -0.54
N ALA A 68 -3.03 16.45 -0.48
CA ALA A 68 -3.18 17.34 -1.62
C ALA A 68 -1.85 17.85 -2.21
N THR A 69 -0.73 17.70 -1.50
CA THR A 69 0.61 18.11 -1.94
C THR A 69 1.39 16.97 -2.60
N GLY A 70 0.84 15.76 -2.63
CA GLY A 70 1.51 14.56 -3.12
C GLY A 70 2.41 13.87 -2.08
N LYS A 71 2.40 14.36 -0.83
CA LYS A 71 3.07 13.69 0.27
C LYS A 71 2.27 12.48 0.70
N VAL A 72 2.96 11.36 0.92
CA VAL A 72 2.32 10.10 1.30
C VAL A 72 1.72 10.23 2.71
N LEU A 73 0.49 9.72 2.88
CA LEU A 73 -0.23 9.79 4.15
C LEU A 73 0.44 8.94 5.24
N SER A 74 0.24 9.33 6.50
CA SER A 74 0.69 8.54 7.65
C SER A 74 0.08 7.13 7.65
N GLY A 75 0.87 6.13 8.02
CA GLY A 75 0.45 4.72 8.07
C GLY A 75 0.54 3.97 6.74
N VAL A 76 0.72 4.67 5.61
CA VAL A 76 0.95 4.03 4.30
C VAL A 76 2.32 3.37 4.23
N ILE A 77 3.32 4.01 4.85
CA ILE A 77 4.65 3.46 4.99
C ILE A 77 4.89 3.27 6.49
N SER A 78 5.27 2.06 6.89
CA SER A 78 5.56 1.72 8.28
C SER A 78 6.96 1.12 8.42
N PRO A 79 7.67 1.40 9.52
CA PRO A 79 8.91 0.70 9.85
C PRO A 79 8.64 -0.80 10.00
N SER A 80 9.57 -1.64 9.55
CA SER A 80 9.45 -3.08 9.66
C SER A 80 10.83 -3.77 9.68
N GLY A 81 10.86 -5.05 10.03
CA GLY A 81 12.12 -5.81 10.15
C GLY A 81 13.12 -5.17 11.12
N GLN A 82 14.29 -4.81 10.61
CA GLN A 82 15.42 -4.24 11.36
C GLN A 82 15.13 -2.86 11.95
N THR A 83 14.11 -2.16 11.46
CA THR A 83 13.70 -0.85 11.96
C THR A 83 12.44 -0.91 12.84
N ALA A 84 11.86 -2.09 13.04
CA ALA A 84 10.62 -2.25 13.80
C ALA A 84 10.76 -1.95 15.31
N THR A 85 11.97 -2.11 15.87
CA THR A 85 12.22 -2.06 17.33
C THR A 85 12.95 -0.78 17.79
N GLY A 86 13.02 0.25 16.96
CA GLY A 86 13.74 1.49 17.26
C GLY A 86 12.87 2.62 17.86
N THR A 87 13.49 3.46 18.70
CA THR A 87 12.92 4.76 19.11
C THR A 87 12.74 5.63 17.89
N VAL A 88 11.48 5.78 17.45
CA VAL A 88 10.99 6.62 16.34
C VAL A 88 11.86 6.51 15.08
N VAL A 89 11.36 5.78 14.10
CA VAL A 89 11.85 5.85 12.72
C VAL A 89 11.07 6.95 12.02
N PRO A 90 11.53 8.20 11.99
CA PRO A 90 10.88 9.19 11.18
C PRO A 90 11.11 8.83 9.71
N ILE A 91 10.03 8.46 9.04
CA ILE A 91 9.92 8.72 7.61
C ILE A 91 9.89 10.24 7.50
N ILE A 92 11.04 10.81 7.17
CA ILE A 92 11.21 12.26 7.15
C ILE A 92 10.55 12.86 5.91
N ASP A 93 10.50 12.10 4.82
CA ASP A 93 9.86 12.51 3.59
C ASP A 93 9.43 11.31 2.74
N SER A 94 8.32 11.48 2.03
CA SER A 94 7.80 10.48 1.11
C SER A 94 6.86 11.14 0.10
N ILE A 95 7.21 11.02 -1.18
CA ILE A 95 6.51 11.69 -2.28
C ILE A 95 6.06 10.64 -3.28
N PHE A 96 4.77 10.65 -3.60
CA PHE A 96 4.23 9.91 -4.72
C PHE A 96 4.00 10.86 -5.89
N THR A 97 4.59 10.51 -7.03
CA THR A 97 4.40 11.22 -8.30
C THR A 97 3.52 10.35 -9.20
N PRO A 98 2.29 10.78 -9.51
CA PRO A 98 1.41 10.06 -10.42
C PRO A 98 2.03 9.87 -11.81
N ALA A 99 1.60 8.82 -12.50
CA ALA A 99 1.98 8.62 -13.89
C ALA A 99 1.50 9.78 -14.77
N THR A 100 2.28 10.12 -15.79
CA THR A 100 1.92 11.10 -16.82
C THR A 100 2.12 10.48 -18.19
N THR A 101 1.75 11.21 -19.26
CA THR A 101 1.97 10.70 -20.62
C THR A 101 3.46 10.46 -20.85
N GLY A 102 3.85 9.19 -21.02
CA GLY A 102 5.23 8.77 -21.24
C GLY A 102 6.08 8.55 -19.98
N SER A 103 5.52 8.70 -18.77
CA SER A 103 6.24 8.42 -17.51
C SER A 103 5.41 7.58 -16.56
N GLN A 104 6.04 6.56 -15.98
CA GLN A 104 5.41 5.71 -14.95
C GLN A 104 5.29 6.46 -13.61
N ALA A 105 4.38 5.99 -12.76
CA ALA A 105 4.25 6.53 -11.41
C ALA A 105 5.47 6.15 -10.57
N THR A 106 5.87 7.02 -9.64
CA THR A 106 7.01 6.77 -8.75
C THR A 106 6.69 7.09 -7.31
N LEU A 107 7.20 6.27 -6.39
CA LEU A 107 7.23 6.54 -4.96
C LEU A 107 8.67 6.77 -4.53
N THR A 108 8.94 7.93 -3.92
CA THR A 108 10.22 8.26 -3.33
C THR A 108 10.10 8.28 -1.81
N ILE A 109 11.05 7.68 -1.10
CA ILE A 109 11.04 7.57 0.37
C ILE A 109 12.39 8.01 0.93
N LYS A 110 12.36 8.74 2.04
CA LYS A 110 13.51 9.09 2.87
C LYS A 110 13.25 8.74 4.31
N MET A 111 14.23 8.12 4.96
CA MET A 111 14.10 7.60 6.31
C MET A 111 15.37 7.87 7.10
N VAL A 112 15.22 8.26 8.37
CA VAL A 112 16.31 8.34 9.34
C VAL A 112 16.01 7.41 10.50
N VAL A 113 17.01 6.70 10.98
CA VAL A 113 16.92 5.80 12.13
C VAL A 113 18.05 6.17 13.08
N ALA A 114 17.73 6.90 14.15
CA ALA A 114 18.74 7.48 15.03
C ALA A 114 19.64 6.43 15.71
N ALA A 115 19.09 5.26 16.03
CA ALA A 115 19.85 4.13 16.58
C ALA A 115 20.61 3.33 15.51
N GLY A 116 20.28 3.57 14.24
CA GLY A 116 20.72 2.80 13.10
C GLY A 116 20.10 1.41 13.03
N PHE A 117 20.34 0.70 11.92
CA PHE A 117 19.88 -0.66 11.69
C PHE A 117 20.88 -1.45 10.83
N ASP A 118 20.79 -2.78 10.90
CA ASP A 118 21.58 -3.71 10.07
C ASP A 118 20.94 -3.91 8.69
N PRO A 119 21.68 -4.42 7.69
CA PRO A 119 21.07 -4.83 6.42
C PRO A 119 19.92 -5.82 6.60
N GLY A 120 18.85 -5.63 5.83
CA GLY A 120 17.62 -6.43 5.91
C GLY A 120 16.36 -5.61 5.62
N GLU A 121 15.19 -6.19 5.92
CA GLU A 121 13.90 -5.51 5.82
C GLU A 121 13.88 -4.27 6.72
N PHE A 122 13.40 -3.14 6.19
CA PHE A 122 13.40 -1.86 6.92
C PHE A 122 12.11 -1.05 6.77
N ALA A 123 11.24 -1.36 5.82
CA ALA A 123 9.97 -0.65 5.66
C ALA A 123 8.94 -1.52 4.95
N THR A 124 7.67 -1.30 5.28
CA THR A 124 6.52 -1.83 4.56
C THR A 124 5.75 -0.67 3.93
N VAL A 125 5.37 -0.79 2.67
CA VAL A 125 4.56 0.18 1.92
C VAL A 125 3.26 -0.48 1.49
N THR A 126 2.12 0.15 1.77
CA THR A 126 0.81 -0.31 1.32
C THR A 126 0.30 0.57 0.18
N CYS A 127 0.15 -0.01 -1.00
CA CYS A 127 -0.37 0.67 -2.19
C CYS A 127 -1.79 0.22 -2.49
N ASN A 128 -2.59 1.08 -3.12
CA ASN A 128 -3.90 0.73 -3.67
C ASN A 128 -3.75 0.19 -5.08
N ILE A 129 -4.58 -0.79 -5.45
CA ILE A 129 -4.65 -1.34 -6.81
C ILE A 129 -6.01 -1.01 -7.41
N THR A 130 -5.99 -0.52 -8.64
CA THR A 130 -7.15 -0.31 -9.51
C THR A 130 -6.90 -1.00 -10.85
N GLY A 131 -7.90 -1.71 -11.37
CA GLY A 131 -7.75 -2.47 -12.63
C GLY A 131 -7.02 -3.80 -12.46
N SER A 132 -6.05 -4.07 -13.34
CA SER A 132 -5.31 -5.34 -13.38
C SER A 132 -4.44 -5.52 -12.13
N VAL A 133 -4.37 -6.75 -11.62
CA VAL A 133 -3.51 -7.08 -10.48
C VAL A 133 -2.06 -7.15 -10.96
N PRO A 134 -1.15 -6.34 -10.38
CA PRO A 134 0.26 -6.38 -10.76
C PRO A 134 0.96 -7.61 -10.17
N SER A 135 2.02 -8.04 -10.84
CA SER A 135 3.01 -9.00 -10.36
C SER A 135 4.22 -8.27 -9.76
N ALA A 136 5.09 -9.00 -9.04
CA ALA A 136 6.26 -8.38 -8.40
C ALA A 136 7.24 -7.78 -9.42
N THR A 137 7.32 -8.36 -10.61
CA THR A 137 8.20 -7.90 -11.70
C THR A 137 7.72 -6.62 -12.38
N ASP A 138 6.47 -6.21 -12.13
CA ASP A 138 5.92 -4.95 -12.65
C ASP A 138 6.37 -3.73 -11.83
N PHE A 139 6.98 -3.96 -10.67
CA PHE A 139 7.61 -2.94 -9.84
C PHE A 139 9.13 -2.95 -10.06
N SER A 140 9.77 -1.80 -9.90
CA SER A 140 11.23 -1.73 -9.93
C SER A 140 11.77 -0.67 -8.97
N ILE A 141 13.00 -0.87 -8.49
CA ILE A 141 13.74 0.14 -7.73
C ILE A 141 14.81 0.74 -8.63
N ASN A 142 14.89 2.06 -8.69
CA ASN A 142 16.00 2.75 -9.31
C ASN A 142 17.23 2.70 -8.38
N GLN A 143 18.13 1.75 -8.62
CA GLN A 143 19.35 1.59 -7.81
C GLN A 143 20.29 2.80 -7.89
N ALA A 144 20.21 3.62 -8.94
CA ALA A 144 21.05 4.82 -9.06
C ALA A 144 20.64 5.91 -8.06
N THR A 145 19.35 5.94 -7.67
CA THR A 145 18.86 6.88 -6.66
C THR A 145 18.96 6.33 -5.24
N PHE A 146 19.22 5.04 -5.07
CA PHE A 146 19.37 4.43 -3.76
C PHE A 146 20.65 4.91 -3.07
N LYS A 147 20.50 5.61 -1.94
CA LYS A 147 21.60 6.14 -1.14
C LYS A 147 21.38 5.85 0.33
N THR A 148 22.40 5.28 0.96
CA THR A 148 22.45 4.96 2.39
C THR A 148 23.51 5.79 3.07
N LYS A 149 23.24 6.24 4.30
CA LYS A 149 24.20 6.94 5.15
C LYS A 149 24.39 6.22 6.47
N ASP A 150 25.59 6.30 7.03
CA ASP A 150 25.87 5.82 8.39
C ASP A 150 25.33 6.80 9.45
N LEU A 151 25.58 6.49 10.72
CA LEU A 151 25.16 7.34 11.85
C LEU A 151 25.86 8.71 11.91
N ASN A 152 26.97 8.88 11.17
CA ASN A 152 27.71 10.14 11.06
C ASN A 152 27.35 10.91 9.79
N GLY A 153 26.44 10.39 8.97
CA GLY A 153 26.03 11.00 7.69
C GLY A 153 26.94 10.68 6.51
N ALA A 154 27.97 9.84 6.69
CA ALA A 154 28.85 9.39 5.63
C ALA A 154 28.15 8.37 4.73
N ASP A 155 28.45 8.41 3.42
CA ASP A 155 27.83 7.49 2.47
C ASP A 155 28.31 6.06 2.69
N ILE A 156 27.36 5.12 2.68
CA ILE A 156 27.64 3.68 2.71
C ILE A 156 27.57 3.14 1.29
N THR A 157 28.63 2.46 0.85
CA THR A 157 28.71 1.76 -0.44
C THR A 157 28.53 0.24 -0.27
N GLY A 158 28.23 -0.47 -1.35
CA GLY A 158 28.13 -1.95 -1.34
C GLY A 158 26.77 -2.48 -0.87
N LEU A 159 25.81 -1.60 -0.63
CA LEU A 159 24.41 -1.96 -0.39
C LEU A 159 23.55 -1.67 -1.61
N THR A 160 22.55 -2.50 -1.83
CA THR A 160 21.49 -2.32 -2.83
C THR A 160 20.14 -2.42 -2.17
N ALA A 161 19.12 -1.77 -2.74
CA ALA A 161 17.75 -1.94 -2.26
C ALA A 161 17.04 -3.08 -3.00
N SER A 162 16.10 -3.72 -2.32
CA SER A 162 15.23 -4.72 -2.91
C SER A 162 13.85 -4.66 -2.27
N PHE A 163 12.90 -5.41 -2.83
CA PHE A 163 11.60 -5.58 -2.21
C PHE A 163 11.06 -6.99 -2.43
N THR A 164 10.10 -7.38 -1.61
CA THR A 164 9.13 -8.44 -1.92
C THR A 164 7.74 -7.82 -2.01
N MET A 165 6.85 -8.45 -2.78
CA MET A 165 5.48 -7.96 -3.01
C MET A 165 4.46 -9.06 -2.72
N SER A 166 3.37 -8.70 -2.04
CA SER A 166 2.18 -9.54 -1.86
C SER A 166 0.90 -8.74 -2.11
N ILE A 167 -0.15 -9.43 -2.56
CA ILE A 167 -1.49 -8.86 -2.71
C ILE A 167 -2.33 -9.24 -1.49
N ILE A 168 -3.05 -8.26 -0.92
CA ILE A 168 -3.99 -8.46 0.20
C ILE A 168 -5.36 -7.84 -0.10
#